data_AF-A0A820E489-F1
#
_entry.id   AF-A0A820E489-F1
#
_cell.length_a   1.000
_cell.length_b   1.000
_cell.length_c   1.000
_cell.angle_alpha   90.00
_cell.angle_beta   90.00
_cell.angle_gamma   90.00
#
_symmetry.space_group_name_H-M   'P 1'
#
loop_
_entity.id
_entity.type
_entity.pdbx_description
1 polymer ?
#
loop_
_entity_poly.entity_id
_entity_poly.type
_entity_poly.pdbx_seq_one_letter_code
_entity_poly.pdbx_strand_id
1 'polypeptide(L)'
;QPHENSHKVELVHNQNHTIKPLKPDQIEPQRIQRPAAPDAGCEIDEKCSDDAIPYKVVSGDGIEKYPIICFNNKLLLHKNLKDAKIGRGVNLVAFDGKTYDVKLTETFDTYLEETFFLRTLKLNLNDGDIIILASFDEMTYGLKEASLSILEKYGSQLIKIIKFRDSFVMIGQKGLARGKAIETHQPKSNRDFATAAHISGCAKFPLGQITPLSFPSSEINKEGKIAVGTSIKNCGLIEMCKENEFAVHVYTGKDKDDEPKICVDGKYVMAKGINDAGRGINIVVVSNGKEVIRTGHFDTWQEDSTNLEIFLENLEDNVILIAVTFDEAST
;
A
#
# COMPACT_ATOMS: atom_id res chain seq x y z
N GLN A 1 10.15 -31.51 -11.57
CA GLN A 1 11.35 -31.45 -12.44
C GLN A 1 11.61 -29.97 -12.70
N PRO A 2 12.85 -29.46 -12.64
CA PRO A 2 13.11 -28.08 -13.03
C PRO A 2 12.67 -27.90 -14.48
N HIS A 3 11.88 -26.86 -14.75
CA HIS A 3 11.51 -26.49 -16.10
C HIS A 3 12.55 -25.49 -16.60
N GLU A 4 13.32 -25.90 -17.60
CA GLU A 4 14.34 -25.08 -18.23
C GLU A 4 13.96 -24.90 -19.69
N ASN A 5 13.61 -23.67 -20.06
CA ASN A 5 13.14 -23.37 -21.39
C ASN A 5 13.89 -22.15 -21.95
N SER A 6 14.44 -22.32 -23.15
CA SER A 6 14.94 -21.22 -23.97
C SER A 6 13.96 -20.98 -25.12
N HIS A 7 13.61 -19.71 -25.34
CA HIS A 7 12.63 -19.31 -26.35
C HIS A 7 13.11 -18.08 -27.13
N LYS A 8 12.65 -17.99 -28.38
CA LYS A 8 12.74 -16.77 -29.19
C LYS A 8 11.50 -15.92 -28.86
N VAL A 9 11.71 -14.67 -28.47
CA VAL A 9 10.62 -13.72 -28.23
C VAL A 9 10.53 -12.77 -29.41
N GLU A 10 9.38 -12.73 -30.07
CA GLU A 10 9.13 -11.86 -31.22
C GLU A 10 8.58 -10.49 -30.78
N LEU A 11 9.13 -9.41 -31.34
CA LEU A 11 8.64 -8.05 -31.12
C LEU A 11 7.41 -7.80 -31.98
N VAL A 12 6.25 -7.58 -31.35
CA VAL A 12 5.01 -7.20 -32.05
C VAL A 12 4.89 -5.68 -32.05
N HIS A 13 4.93 -5.06 -33.24
CA HIS A 13 4.59 -3.65 -33.40
C HIS A 13 3.07 -3.47 -33.29
N ASN A 14 2.58 -3.13 -32.11
CA ASN A 14 1.18 -2.75 -31.93
C ASN A 14 0.95 -1.30 -32.36
N GLN A 15 -0.07 -1.08 -33.18
CA GLN A 15 -0.55 0.25 -33.51
C GLN A 15 -1.24 0.87 -32.27
N ASN A 16 -0.78 2.08 -31.93
CA ASN A 16 -1.31 3.02 -30.94
C ASN A 16 -2.62 2.64 -30.24
N HIS A 17 -2.52 2.09 -29.03
CA HIS A 17 -3.54 2.29 -28.01
C HIS A 17 -3.08 3.41 -27.10
N THR A 18 -3.60 4.62 -27.33
CA THR A 18 -3.38 5.75 -26.42
C THR A 18 -4.28 5.56 -25.20
N ILE A 19 -3.77 4.95 -24.14
CA ILE A 19 -4.39 5.07 -22.82
C ILE A 19 -4.01 6.46 -22.31
N LYS A 20 -5.00 7.35 -22.15
CA LYS A 20 -4.76 8.66 -21.57
C LYS A 20 -4.23 8.47 -20.14
N PRO A 21 -3.08 9.04 -19.77
CA PRO A 21 -2.66 9.04 -18.38
C PRO A 21 -3.76 9.70 -17.55
N LEU A 22 -4.19 9.03 -16.49
CA LEU A 22 -4.99 9.66 -15.44
C LEU A 22 -4.16 10.84 -14.94
N LYS A 23 -4.64 12.06 -15.21
CA LYS A 23 -4.04 13.27 -14.66
C LYS A 23 -4.07 13.11 -13.14
N PRO A 24 -2.96 13.35 -12.42
CA PRO A 24 -3.03 13.50 -10.99
C PRO A 24 -4.00 14.65 -10.73
N ASP A 25 -5.15 14.36 -10.11
CA ASP A 25 -6.02 15.41 -9.63
C ASP A 25 -5.18 16.29 -8.71
N GLN A 26 -5.01 17.54 -9.10
CA GLN A 26 -4.35 18.55 -8.30
C GLN A 26 -5.31 18.92 -7.17
N ILE A 27 -5.34 18.10 -6.12
CA ILE A 27 -6.03 18.44 -4.89
C ILE A 27 -5.17 19.51 -4.21
N GLU A 28 -5.58 20.77 -4.41
CA GLU A 28 -5.01 21.91 -3.71
C GLU A 28 -5.16 21.68 -2.19
N PRO A 29 -4.08 21.76 -1.38
CA PRO A 29 -4.14 21.40 0.03
C PRO A 29 -5.19 22.24 0.76
N GLN A 30 -6.25 21.59 1.23
CA GLN A 30 -7.31 22.26 1.99
C GLN A 30 -6.83 22.50 3.42
N ARG A 31 -6.29 23.70 3.64
CA ARG A 31 -5.98 24.17 4.99
C ARG A 31 -7.25 24.26 5.83
N ILE A 32 -7.35 23.45 6.87
CA ILE A 32 -8.47 23.54 7.82
C ILE A 32 -8.24 24.78 8.70
N GLN A 33 -8.91 25.88 8.37
CA GLN A 33 -9.05 26.96 9.34
C GLN A 33 -9.93 26.47 10.50
N ARG A 34 -9.40 26.54 11.72
CA ARG A 34 -10.16 26.23 12.95
C ARG A 34 -11.39 27.13 13.01
N PRO A 35 -12.62 26.58 12.97
CA PRO A 35 -13.82 27.38 13.17
C PRO A 35 -13.81 28.05 14.56
N ALA A 36 -14.41 29.24 14.66
CA ALA A 36 -14.51 29.95 15.93
C ALA A 36 -15.33 29.19 16.98
N ALA A 37 -16.29 28.39 16.53
CA ALA A 37 -17.06 27.44 17.34
C ALA A 37 -17.06 26.07 16.66
N PRO A 38 -17.12 24.94 17.39
CA PRO A 38 -17.21 23.61 16.80
C PRO A 38 -18.35 23.50 15.80
N ASP A 39 -18.10 22.83 14.68
CA ASP A 39 -19.15 22.39 13.77
C ASP A 39 -20.14 21.50 14.52
N ALA A 40 -21.41 21.52 14.09
CA ALA A 40 -22.46 20.72 14.72
C ALA A 40 -22.08 19.23 14.78
N GLY A 41 -22.10 18.65 15.98
CA GLY A 41 -21.70 17.27 16.23
C GLY A 41 -20.23 17.10 16.64
N CYS A 42 -19.40 18.13 16.53
CA CYS A 42 -17.99 18.14 16.93
C CYS A 42 -17.74 18.73 18.32
N GLU A 43 -18.80 19.00 19.08
CA GLU A 43 -18.69 19.47 20.46
C GLU A 43 -18.10 18.37 21.35
N ILE A 44 -17.17 18.77 22.21
CA ILE A 44 -16.56 17.95 23.25
C ILE A 44 -16.77 18.62 24.61
N ASP A 45 -16.84 17.82 25.68
CA ASP A 45 -17.08 18.32 27.03
C ASP A 45 -15.86 19.06 27.61
N GLU A 46 -14.66 18.72 27.13
CA GLU A 46 -13.39 19.26 27.60
C GLU A 46 -13.01 20.57 26.91
N LYS A 47 -12.43 21.50 27.65
CA LYS A 47 -11.84 22.73 27.09
C LYS A 47 -10.33 22.51 26.85
N CYS A 48 -9.92 22.48 25.57
CA CYS A 48 -8.51 22.32 25.20
C CYS A 48 -7.67 23.59 25.47
N SER A 49 -6.37 23.39 25.73
CA SER A 49 -5.38 24.48 25.66
C SER A 49 -5.17 24.95 24.22
N ASP A 50 -4.63 26.16 24.04
CA ASP A 50 -4.45 26.76 22.70
C ASP A 50 -3.59 25.92 21.77
N ASP A 51 -2.60 25.21 22.34
CA ASP A 51 -1.66 24.34 21.63
C ASP A 51 -2.13 22.88 21.49
N ALA A 52 -3.31 22.54 22.01
CA ALA A 52 -3.94 21.24 21.82
C ALA A 52 -5.01 21.29 20.72
N ILE A 53 -5.22 20.15 20.07
CA ILE A 53 -6.20 19.97 19.02
C ILE A 53 -7.39 19.19 19.59
N PRO A 54 -8.62 19.78 19.60
CA PRO A 54 -9.83 19.04 19.93
C PRO A 54 -10.13 18.01 18.84
N TYR A 55 -10.52 16.81 19.24
CA TYR A 55 -10.97 15.75 18.34
C TYR A 55 -12.20 15.03 18.87
N LYS A 56 -12.98 14.47 17.94
CA LYS A 56 -14.08 13.56 18.25
C LYS A 56 -14.22 12.56 17.11
N VAL A 57 -14.20 11.28 17.45
CA VAL A 57 -14.25 10.18 16.48
C VAL A 57 -15.24 9.15 16.99
N VAL A 58 -16.23 8.84 16.15
CA VAL A 58 -17.27 7.86 16.43
C VAL A 58 -17.33 6.88 15.27
N SER A 59 -17.23 5.58 15.54
CA SER A 59 -17.46 4.55 14.53
C SER A 59 -18.94 4.51 14.15
N GLY A 60 -19.27 3.73 13.12
CA GLY A 60 -20.65 3.37 12.88
C GLY A 60 -21.23 2.48 13.99
N ASP A 61 -22.57 2.38 13.99
CA ASP A 61 -23.36 1.50 14.87
C ASP A 61 -24.39 0.77 14.01
N GLY A 62 -24.07 -0.48 13.66
CA GLY A 62 -24.77 -1.23 12.63
C GLY A 62 -24.47 -0.70 11.22
N ILE A 63 -25.50 -0.71 10.36
CA ILE A 63 -25.45 -0.26 8.95
C ILE A 63 -26.19 1.07 8.71
N GLU A 64 -26.84 1.61 9.74
CA GLU A 64 -27.73 2.78 9.62
C GLU A 64 -27.13 4.06 10.21
N LYS A 65 -26.25 3.91 11.21
CA LYS A 65 -25.56 5.02 11.87
C LYS A 65 -24.13 5.08 11.38
N TYR A 66 -23.85 6.12 10.62
CA TYR A 66 -22.58 6.34 9.93
C TYR A 66 -21.54 6.95 10.87
N PRO A 67 -20.24 6.72 10.62
CA PRO A 67 -19.16 7.33 11.39
C PRO A 67 -19.18 8.86 11.40
N ILE A 68 -18.55 9.42 12.44
CA ILE A 68 -18.29 10.85 12.59
C ILE A 68 -16.79 11.02 12.83
N ILE A 69 -16.14 11.87 12.03
CA ILE A 69 -14.77 12.32 12.27
C ILE A 69 -14.76 13.83 12.35
N CYS A 70 -14.36 14.32 13.52
CA CYS A 70 -14.11 15.72 13.81
C CYS A 70 -12.66 15.92 14.22
N PHE A 71 -12.01 16.91 13.63
CA PHE A 71 -10.66 17.30 13.99
C PHE A 71 -10.55 18.81 13.98
N ASN A 72 -9.96 19.36 15.04
CA ASN A 72 -9.74 20.78 15.19
C ASN A 72 -11.03 21.61 15.04
N ASN A 73 -12.10 21.18 15.72
CA ASN A 73 -13.46 21.76 15.68
C ASN A 73 -14.21 21.65 14.34
N LYS A 74 -13.61 21.02 13.31
CA LYS A 74 -14.24 20.88 12.00
C LYS A 74 -14.81 19.47 11.80
N LEU A 75 -16.00 19.37 11.22
CA LEU A 75 -16.61 18.12 10.77
C LEU A 75 -16.01 17.72 9.42
N LEU A 76 -15.32 16.59 9.38
CA LEU A 76 -14.55 16.15 8.21
C LEU A 76 -15.13 14.92 7.53
N LEU A 77 -15.83 14.08 8.29
CA LEU A 77 -16.51 12.91 7.76
C LEU A 77 -17.84 12.72 8.49
N HIS A 78 -18.93 12.82 7.73
CA HIS A 78 -20.29 12.45 8.16
C HIS A 78 -21.21 12.39 6.94
N LYS A 79 -22.26 11.54 6.99
CA LYS A 79 -23.14 11.24 5.84
C LYS A 79 -23.84 12.46 5.20
N ASN A 80 -23.93 13.56 5.94
CA ASN A 80 -24.61 14.78 5.49
C ASN A 80 -23.65 15.77 4.78
N LEU A 81 -22.35 15.50 4.72
CA LEU A 81 -21.43 16.34 3.94
C LEU A 81 -21.63 16.07 2.45
N LYS A 82 -21.62 17.14 1.64
CA LYS A 82 -21.96 17.10 0.21
C LYS A 82 -21.14 16.09 -0.60
N ASP A 83 -19.87 15.92 -0.24
CA ASP A 83 -18.91 15.06 -0.93
C ASP A 83 -18.43 13.90 -0.03
N ALA A 84 -19.23 13.52 0.98
CA ALA A 84 -18.91 12.42 1.89
C ALA A 84 -18.87 11.08 1.16
N LYS A 85 -17.66 10.57 0.94
CA LYS A 85 -17.42 9.15 0.70
C LYS A 85 -17.44 8.45 2.06
N ILE A 86 -18.53 7.76 2.36
CA ILE A 86 -18.68 6.96 3.58
C ILE A 86 -19.34 5.64 3.21
N GLY A 87 -18.80 4.55 3.73
CA GLY A 87 -19.26 3.20 3.42
C GLY A 87 -18.64 2.16 4.33
N ARG A 88 -19.01 0.90 4.07
CA ARG A 88 -18.48 -0.26 4.80
C ARG A 88 -16.96 -0.25 4.79
N GLY A 89 -16.36 -0.73 5.87
CA GLY A 89 -14.92 -0.86 6.03
C GLY A 89 -14.32 0.25 6.86
N VAL A 90 -13.17 0.74 6.40
CA VAL A 90 -12.37 1.78 7.03
C VAL A 90 -12.73 3.13 6.45
N ASN A 91 -13.15 4.07 7.28
CA ASN A 91 -13.36 5.46 6.91
C ASN A 91 -12.22 6.28 7.52
N LEU A 92 -11.40 6.92 6.67
CA LEU A 92 -10.12 7.49 7.07
C LEU A 92 -9.96 8.93 6.60
N VAL A 93 -9.48 9.79 7.50
CA VAL A 93 -8.99 11.13 7.17
C VAL A 93 -7.51 11.20 7.54
N ALA A 94 -6.66 11.64 6.61
CA ALA A 94 -5.24 11.86 6.86
C ALA A 94 -4.88 13.34 6.81
N PHE A 95 -3.90 13.73 7.62
CA PHE A 95 -3.44 15.10 7.75
C PHE A 95 -1.92 15.16 7.68
N ASP A 96 -1.40 16.26 7.13
CA ASP A 96 0.00 16.60 7.28
C ASP A 96 0.33 16.82 8.77
N GLY A 97 1.39 16.15 9.25
CA GLY A 97 1.73 16.13 10.67
C GLY A 97 2.18 17.46 11.27
N LYS A 98 2.49 18.47 10.45
CA LYS A 98 3.00 19.79 10.88
C LYS A 98 1.99 20.91 10.71
N THR A 99 1.30 20.90 9.57
CA THR A 99 0.37 21.96 9.15
C THR A 99 -1.07 21.63 9.52
N TYR A 100 -1.39 20.35 9.72
CA TYR A 100 -2.73 19.82 9.90
C TYR A 100 -3.65 20.00 8.69
N ASP A 101 -3.07 20.22 7.52
CA ASP A 101 -3.81 20.27 6.25
C ASP A 101 -4.32 18.87 5.91
N VAL A 102 -5.57 18.77 5.43
CA VAL A 102 -6.14 17.48 5.00
C VAL A 102 -5.40 17.01 3.77
N LYS A 103 -4.83 15.81 3.85
CA LYS A 103 -4.21 15.13 2.72
C LYS A 103 -5.21 14.30 1.94
N LEU A 104 -6.11 13.58 2.64
CA LEU A 104 -7.17 12.79 2.02
C LEU A 104 -8.30 12.51 3.01
N THR A 105 -9.49 12.29 2.44
CA THR A 105 -10.67 11.75 3.11
C THR A 105 -11.22 10.63 2.23
N GLU A 106 -11.08 9.38 2.66
CA GLU A 106 -11.43 8.21 1.84
C GLU A 106 -12.11 7.11 2.66
N THR A 107 -12.90 6.31 1.97
CA THR A 107 -13.44 5.04 2.48
C THR A 107 -12.77 3.90 1.76
N PHE A 108 -12.34 2.90 2.52
CA PHE A 108 -11.80 1.65 2.01
C PHE A 108 -12.73 0.51 2.41
N ASP A 109 -13.34 -0.15 1.44
CA ASP A 109 -14.16 -1.36 1.68
C ASP A 109 -13.24 -2.57 1.92
N THR A 110 -12.61 -2.58 3.09
CA THR A 110 -11.66 -3.61 3.53
C THR A 110 -12.32 -4.97 3.80
N TYR A 111 -13.64 -5.09 3.59
CA TYR A 111 -14.32 -6.37 3.50
C TYR A 111 -14.07 -7.04 2.14
N LEU A 112 -13.99 -6.26 1.05
CA LEU A 112 -13.78 -6.78 -0.31
C LEU A 112 -12.31 -6.75 -0.74
N GLU A 113 -11.60 -5.66 -0.46
CA GLU A 113 -10.24 -5.43 -0.95
C GLU A 113 -9.44 -4.53 0.00
N GLU A 114 -8.20 -4.90 0.31
CA GLU A 114 -7.33 -4.13 1.21
C GLU A 114 -6.17 -3.38 0.53
N THR A 115 -5.90 -3.68 -0.75
CA THR A 115 -4.72 -3.18 -1.47
C THR A 115 -4.60 -1.66 -1.41
N PHE A 116 -5.65 -0.92 -1.78
CA PHE A 116 -5.63 0.54 -1.79
C PHE A 116 -5.46 1.14 -0.38
N PHE A 117 -5.99 0.47 0.64
CA PHE A 117 -5.83 0.87 2.03
C PHE A 117 -4.36 0.73 2.45
N LEU A 118 -3.78 -0.45 2.24
CA LEU A 118 -2.38 -0.74 2.55
C LEU A 118 -1.42 0.20 1.82
N ARG A 119 -1.64 0.41 0.52
CA ARG A 119 -0.87 1.34 -0.32
C ARG A 119 -0.92 2.75 0.23
N THR A 120 -2.11 3.23 0.60
CA THR A 120 -2.29 4.57 1.17
C THR A 120 -1.44 4.76 2.42
N LEU A 121 -1.49 3.79 3.34
CA LEU A 121 -0.74 3.85 4.59
C LEU A 121 0.78 3.73 4.38
N LYS A 122 1.23 2.93 3.42
CA LYS A 122 2.66 2.73 3.12
C LYS A 122 3.26 3.91 2.37
N LEU A 123 2.58 4.46 1.37
CA LEU A 123 3.22 5.26 0.31
C LEU A 123 2.67 6.67 0.15
N ASN A 124 1.38 6.88 0.38
CA ASN A 124 0.77 8.20 0.14
C ASN A 124 0.96 9.16 1.32
N LEU A 125 1.35 8.61 2.47
CA LEU A 125 1.55 9.35 3.72
C LEU A 125 3.05 9.41 4.08
N ASN A 126 3.45 10.56 4.60
CA ASN A 126 4.81 10.84 5.07
C ASN A 126 4.95 10.44 6.54
N ASP A 127 6.18 10.23 6.98
CA ASP A 127 6.43 9.98 8.41
C ASP A 127 5.97 11.17 9.25
N GLY A 128 5.25 10.89 10.33
CA GLY A 128 4.64 11.89 11.21
C GLY A 128 3.25 12.36 10.77
N ASP A 129 2.78 12.04 9.56
CA ASP A 129 1.41 12.32 9.14
C ASP A 129 0.41 11.63 10.07
N ILE A 130 -0.70 12.32 10.35
CA ILE A 130 -1.74 11.86 11.26
C ILE A 130 -2.80 11.14 10.44
N ILE A 131 -3.29 10.01 10.94
CA ILE A 131 -4.52 9.38 10.45
C ILE A 131 -5.57 9.35 11.55
N ILE A 132 -6.82 9.57 11.16
CA ILE A 132 -7.99 9.27 11.97
C ILE A 132 -8.82 8.24 11.22
N LEU A 133 -9.08 7.12 11.87
CA LEU A 133 -9.82 5.99 11.32
C LEU A 133 -11.07 5.73 12.16
N ALA A 134 -12.17 5.44 11.48
CA ALA A 134 -13.41 4.96 12.08
C ALA A 134 -14.00 3.81 11.27
N SER A 135 -14.35 2.70 11.93
CA SER A 135 -14.97 1.54 11.28
C SER A 135 -16.45 1.77 10.98
N PHE A 136 -16.97 1.10 9.95
CA PHE A 136 -18.40 1.05 9.66
C PHE A 136 -18.81 -0.30 9.07
N ASP A 137 -19.93 -0.87 9.55
CA ASP A 137 -20.41 -2.24 9.24
C ASP A 137 -19.37 -3.32 9.57
N GLU A 138 -18.36 -3.51 8.73
CA GLU A 138 -17.36 -4.55 8.84
C GLU A 138 -16.05 -4.05 8.21
N MET A 139 -14.92 -4.12 8.92
CA MET A 139 -13.62 -3.69 8.42
C MET A 139 -12.52 -4.76 8.42
N THR A 140 -12.77 -5.95 8.99
CA THR A 140 -11.72 -6.92 9.33
C THR A 140 -11.63 -8.11 8.37
N TYR A 141 -12.68 -8.43 7.62
CA TYR A 141 -12.77 -9.68 6.86
C TYR A 141 -11.70 -9.81 5.77
N GLY A 142 -11.43 -8.73 5.02
CA GLY A 142 -10.41 -8.69 3.97
C GLY A 142 -9.05 -8.14 4.41
N LEU A 143 -8.90 -7.73 5.69
CA LEU A 143 -7.61 -7.26 6.20
C LEU A 143 -6.66 -8.43 6.44
N LYS A 144 -5.44 -8.30 5.92
CA LYS A 144 -4.34 -9.25 6.12
C LYS A 144 -3.29 -8.70 7.08
N GLU A 145 -2.37 -9.57 7.47
CA GLU A 145 -1.30 -9.25 8.43
C GLU A 145 -0.46 -8.02 8.04
N ALA A 146 -0.28 -7.75 6.74
CA ALA A 146 0.42 -6.56 6.27
C ALA A 146 -0.31 -5.26 6.68
N SER A 147 -1.63 -5.21 6.49
CA SER A 147 -2.49 -4.09 6.89
C SER A 147 -2.58 -3.93 8.42
N LEU A 148 -2.57 -5.04 9.16
CA LEU A 148 -2.54 -4.99 10.62
C LEU A 148 -1.18 -4.49 11.12
N SER A 149 -0.09 -4.97 10.53
CA SER A 149 1.28 -4.62 10.93
C SER A 149 1.62 -3.17 10.56
N ILE A 150 1.12 -2.64 9.44
CA ILE A 150 1.27 -1.22 9.13
C ILE A 150 0.54 -0.36 10.16
N LEU A 151 -0.68 -0.72 10.59
CA LEU A 151 -1.41 0.04 11.62
C LEU A 151 -0.71 0.01 12.99
N GLU A 152 0.00 -1.05 13.34
CA GLU A 152 0.90 -1.05 14.51
C GLU A 152 2.03 -0.01 14.38
N LYS A 153 2.55 0.21 13.17
CA LYS A 153 3.52 1.28 12.85
C LYS A 153 2.90 2.68 12.81
N TYR A 154 1.57 2.77 12.88
CA TYR A 154 0.84 4.02 13.17
C TYR A 154 0.54 4.19 14.67
N GLY A 155 1.02 3.26 15.51
CA GLY A 155 0.92 3.30 16.96
C GLY A 155 -0.20 2.45 17.56
N SER A 156 -1.00 1.76 16.75
CA SER A 156 -2.09 0.91 17.26
C SER A 156 -1.55 -0.30 18.02
N GLN A 157 -2.10 -0.58 19.20
CA GLN A 157 -1.89 -1.81 19.95
C GLN A 157 -3.10 -2.76 19.88
N LEU A 158 -4.29 -2.22 19.57
CA LEU A 158 -5.54 -2.98 19.56
C LEU A 158 -5.89 -3.60 18.20
N ILE A 159 -5.33 -3.14 17.08
CA ILE A 159 -5.79 -3.55 15.73
C ILE A 159 -5.81 -5.08 15.51
N LYS A 160 -4.84 -5.81 16.08
CA LYS A 160 -4.72 -7.27 15.93
C LYS A 160 -5.73 -8.09 16.74
N ILE A 161 -6.45 -7.47 17.68
CA ILE A 161 -7.45 -8.18 18.51
C ILE A 161 -8.90 -7.93 18.08
N ILE A 162 -9.09 -7.08 17.06
CA ILE A 162 -10.40 -6.70 16.54
C ILE A 162 -10.98 -7.84 15.71
N LYS A 163 -12.25 -8.14 15.92
CA LYS A 163 -12.96 -9.23 15.23
C LYS A 163 -14.03 -8.69 14.30
N PHE A 164 -14.60 -9.60 13.52
CA PHE A 164 -15.69 -9.34 12.58
C PHE A 164 -16.82 -8.51 13.21
N ARG A 165 -17.08 -7.33 12.63
CA ARG A 165 -18.09 -6.35 13.07
C ARG A 165 -17.93 -5.80 14.50
N ASP A 166 -16.72 -5.89 15.03
CA ASP A 166 -16.34 -5.04 16.15
C ASP A 166 -16.24 -3.58 15.67
N SER A 167 -16.49 -2.65 16.60
CA SER A 167 -16.36 -1.23 16.32
C SER A 167 -14.99 -0.74 16.77
N PHE A 168 -14.37 0.11 15.96
CA PHE A 168 -13.02 0.60 16.21
C PHE A 168 -12.83 2.02 15.71
N VAL A 169 -12.12 2.80 16.50
CA VAL A 169 -11.64 4.13 16.14
C VAL A 169 -10.21 4.30 16.60
N MET A 170 -9.40 4.99 15.81
CA MET A 170 -8.03 5.35 16.20
C MET A 170 -7.59 6.69 15.63
N ILE A 171 -6.71 7.35 16.37
CA ILE A 171 -5.86 8.45 15.90
C ILE A 171 -4.42 7.99 16.05
N GLY A 172 -3.72 7.88 14.92
CA GLY A 172 -2.34 7.40 14.85
C GLY A 172 -1.46 8.34 14.03
N GLN A 173 -0.14 8.09 14.05
CA GLN A 173 0.81 8.81 13.21
C GLN A 173 1.80 7.85 12.56
N LYS A 174 2.13 8.06 11.28
CA LYS A 174 3.09 7.19 10.59
C LYS A 174 4.44 7.21 11.30
N GLY A 175 4.94 6.04 11.70
CA GLY A 175 6.19 5.92 12.43
C GLY A 175 6.05 6.03 13.96
N LEU A 176 4.84 6.15 14.48
CA LEU A 176 4.58 6.21 15.91
C LEU A 176 4.76 4.83 16.56
N ALA A 177 5.41 4.81 17.73
CA ALA A 177 5.59 3.58 18.49
C ALA A 177 4.25 2.92 18.88
N ARG A 178 4.20 1.58 18.76
CA ARG A 178 3.03 0.78 19.17
C ARG A 178 2.59 1.12 20.60
N GLY A 179 1.29 1.27 20.80
CA GLY A 179 0.68 1.62 22.09
C GLY A 179 0.63 3.12 22.37
N LYS A 180 0.95 3.97 21.39
CA LYS A 180 0.87 5.43 21.51
C LYS A 180 -0.28 6.06 20.71
N ALA A 181 -0.98 5.30 19.89
CA ALA A 181 -2.20 5.77 19.25
C ALA A 181 -3.28 6.04 20.31
N ILE A 182 -4.15 7.03 20.03
CA ILE A 182 -5.38 7.22 20.78
C ILE A 182 -6.42 6.33 20.14
N GLU A 183 -6.84 5.25 20.79
CA GLU A 183 -7.73 4.27 20.17
C GLU A 183 -8.69 3.66 21.18
N THR A 184 -9.84 3.21 20.67
CA THR A 184 -10.74 2.36 21.45
C THR A 184 -11.44 1.36 20.53
N HIS A 185 -11.83 0.26 21.15
CA HIS A 185 -12.49 -0.87 20.51
C HIS A 185 -13.73 -1.24 21.32
N GLN A 186 -14.80 -1.59 20.63
CA GLN A 186 -16.00 -2.15 21.23
C GLN A 186 -16.24 -3.53 20.62
N PRO A 187 -16.14 -4.62 21.41
CA PRO A 187 -16.40 -5.94 20.91
C PRO A 187 -17.89 -6.16 20.65
N LYS A 188 -18.19 -6.87 19.58
CA LYS A 188 -19.50 -7.45 19.32
C LYS A 188 -19.77 -8.52 20.37
N SER A 189 -20.73 -8.24 21.25
CA SER A 189 -21.26 -9.22 22.20
C SER A 189 -22.31 -10.10 21.50
N ASN A 190 -23.48 -10.32 22.11
CA ASN A 190 -24.55 -11.17 21.55
C ASN A 190 -25.35 -10.52 20.41
N ARG A 191 -24.83 -9.44 19.80
CA ARG A 191 -25.49 -8.70 18.72
C ARG A 191 -24.82 -9.01 17.37
N ASP A 192 -25.49 -8.65 16.28
CA ASP A 192 -24.93 -8.75 14.93
C ASP A 192 -23.84 -7.70 14.65
N PHE A 193 -23.80 -6.64 15.45
CA PHE A 193 -22.85 -5.53 15.38
C PHE A 193 -22.50 -5.05 16.79
N ALA A 194 -21.26 -4.58 16.98
CA ALA A 194 -20.89 -3.83 18.18
C ALA A 194 -21.61 -2.47 18.24
N THR A 195 -21.70 -1.89 19.44
CA THR A 195 -22.05 -0.47 19.61
C THR A 195 -20.94 0.41 19.06
N ALA A 196 -21.24 1.67 18.78
CA ALA A 196 -20.22 2.62 18.35
C ALA A 196 -19.05 2.69 19.36
N ALA A 197 -17.83 2.62 18.83
CA ALA A 197 -16.61 3.03 19.51
C ALA A 197 -16.50 4.55 19.44
N HIS A 198 -16.13 5.19 20.54
CA HIS A 198 -16.11 6.65 20.65
C HIS A 198 -14.89 7.12 21.43
N ILE A 199 -14.12 8.03 20.84
CA ILE A 199 -13.08 8.81 21.51
C ILE A 199 -13.34 10.29 21.29
N SER A 200 -13.14 11.09 22.32
CA SER A 200 -13.14 12.56 22.24
C SER A 200 -12.17 13.13 23.28
N GLY A 201 -11.65 14.32 23.03
CA GLY A 201 -10.72 14.99 23.93
C GLY A 201 -9.78 15.94 23.21
N CYS A 202 -8.66 16.23 23.85
CA CYS A 202 -7.63 17.15 23.36
C CYS A 202 -6.29 16.42 23.17
N ALA A 203 -5.64 16.58 22.02
CA ALA A 203 -4.34 15.96 21.74
C ALA A 203 -3.30 17.00 21.30
N LYS A 204 -2.05 16.79 21.70
CA LYS A 204 -0.89 17.51 21.14
C LYS A 204 -0.14 16.58 20.21
N PHE A 205 0.23 17.08 19.03
CA PHE A 205 0.96 16.31 18.04
C PHE A 205 2.42 16.76 17.94
N PRO A 206 3.38 15.84 17.77
CA PRO A 206 3.17 14.40 17.66
C PRO A 206 2.77 13.74 19.00
N LEU A 207 1.99 12.65 18.95
CA LEU A 207 1.54 11.87 20.12
C LEU A 207 2.70 11.18 20.86
N GLY A 208 3.85 11.08 20.21
CA GLY A 208 5.06 10.49 20.75
C GLY A 208 6.23 10.63 19.78
N GLN A 209 7.31 9.90 20.04
CA GLN A 209 8.44 9.85 19.13
C GLN A 209 8.04 9.20 17.79
N ILE A 210 8.39 9.86 16.69
CA ILE A 210 8.22 9.35 15.33
C ILE A 210 9.54 8.74 14.87
N THR A 211 9.49 7.47 14.52
CA THR A 211 10.60 6.75 13.88
C THR A 211 10.30 6.64 12.39
N PRO A 212 11.16 7.20 11.51
CA PRO A 212 10.97 7.10 10.07
C PRO A 212 10.80 5.65 9.60
N LEU A 213 9.80 5.40 8.76
CA LEU A 213 9.54 4.07 8.22
C LEU A 213 10.16 3.96 6.83
N SER A 214 11.22 3.15 6.73
CA SER A 214 11.66 2.63 5.44
C SER A 214 10.90 1.35 5.15
N PHE A 215 10.00 1.38 4.18
CA PHE A 215 9.58 0.15 3.53
C PHE A 215 10.67 -0.19 2.51
N PRO A 216 11.09 -1.46 2.39
CA PRO A 216 11.80 -1.86 1.19
C PRO A 216 10.85 -1.56 0.04
N SER A 217 11.06 -0.44 -0.66
CA SER A 217 10.77 -0.41 -2.07
C SER A 217 11.68 -1.48 -2.61
N SER A 218 11.18 -2.70 -2.81
CA SER A 218 11.95 -3.80 -3.40
C SER A 218 12.75 -3.19 -4.53
N GLU A 219 14.08 -3.10 -4.41
CA GLU A 219 14.88 -2.07 -5.09
C GLU A 219 14.43 -1.93 -6.53
N ILE A 220 13.51 -0.98 -6.75
CA ILE A 220 12.96 -0.78 -8.06
C ILE A 220 14.05 0.06 -8.66
N ASN A 221 15.04 -0.59 -9.25
CA ASN A 221 16.11 0.02 -10.01
C ASN A 221 15.46 0.68 -11.23
N LYS A 222 14.78 1.80 -11.00
CA LYS A 222 14.29 2.70 -12.04
C LYS A 222 15.47 3.46 -12.66
N GLU A 223 16.60 3.55 -11.96
CA GLU A 223 17.77 4.34 -12.40
C GLU A 223 19.14 3.75 -11.97
N GLY A 224 19.17 2.61 -11.26
CA GLY A 224 20.41 1.91 -10.91
C GLY A 224 20.96 1.12 -12.11
N LYS A 225 22.30 0.99 -12.23
CA LYS A 225 22.92 0.11 -13.25
C LYS A 225 22.44 -1.32 -13.03
N ILE A 226 21.54 -1.78 -13.90
CA ILE A 226 21.12 -3.19 -13.96
C ILE A 226 22.37 -4.05 -14.04
N ALA A 227 22.59 -4.87 -13.02
CA ALA A 227 23.77 -5.72 -12.96
C ALA A 227 23.66 -6.79 -14.06
N VAL A 228 24.76 -7.01 -14.75
CA VAL A 228 24.87 -8.05 -15.78
C VAL A 228 25.84 -9.10 -15.26
N GLY A 229 25.36 -10.32 -15.15
CA GLY A 229 26.15 -11.49 -14.78
C GLY A 229 26.92 -12.05 -15.98
N THR A 230 27.05 -13.37 -16.00
CA THR A 230 27.75 -14.07 -17.07
C THR A 230 27.04 -13.92 -18.41
N SER A 231 27.82 -13.91 -19.49
CA SER A 231 27.30 -13.94 -20.85
C SER A 231 27.24 -15.38 -21.35
N ILE A 232 26.12 -15.74 -21.97
CA ILE A 232 25.91 -17.03 -22.62
C ILE A 232 25.44 -16.76 -24.04
N LYS A 233 26.13 -17.29 -25.05
CA LYS A 233 25.78 -17.02 -26.44
C LYS A 233 24.30 -17.39 -26.67
N ASN A 234 23.53 -16.42 -27.17
CA ASN A 234 22.13 -16.61 -27.56
C ASN A 234 21.24 -17.23 -26.46
N CYS A 235 21.55 -16.97 -25.17
CA CYS A 235 20.87 -17.60 -24.03
C CYS A 235 20.72 -19.13 -24.16
N GLY A 236 21.72 -19.79 -24.73
CA GLY A 236 21.73 -21.25 -24.89
C GLY A 236 20.91 -21.77 -26.08
N LEU A 237 20.24 -20.91 -26.85
CA LEU A 237 19.59 -21.30 -28.09
C LEU A 237 20.64 -21.69 -29.15
N ILE A 238 20.41 -22.83 -29.81
CA ILE A 238 21.28 -23.32 -30.90
C ILE A 238 21.15 -22.41 -32.13
N GLU A 239 19.94 -21.98 -32.46
CA GLU A 239 19.65 -21.11 -33.60
C GLU A 239 19.61 -19.63 -33.23
N MET A 240 20.30 -18.79 -34.00
CA MET A 240 20.26 -17.35 -33.83
C MET A 240 18.85 -16.79 -34.02
N CYS A 241 18.53 -15.74 -33.26
CA CYS A 241 17.29 -14.97 -33.38
C CYS A 241 17.31 -14.07 -34.63
N LYS A 242 16.13 -13.83 -35.23
CA LYS A 242 15.99 -12.84 -36.31
C LYS A 242 16.16 -11.40 -35.78
N GLU A 243 16.23 -10.43 -36.68
CA GLU A 243 16.41 -9.02 -36.34
C GLU A 243 15.31 -8.47 -35.39
N ASN A 244 14.08 -8.97 -35.49
CA ASN A 244 12.95 -8.61 -34.63
C ASN A 244 12.73 -9.57 -33.45
N GLU A 245 13.64 -10.50 -33.21
CA GLU A 245 13.56 -11.48 -32.12
C GLU A 245 14.75 -11.32 -31.17
N PHE A 246 14.60 -11.72 -29.91
CA PHE A 246 15.72 -11.85 -28.99
C PHE A 246 15.65 -13.14 -28.20
N ALA A 247 16.81 -13.61 -27.77
CA ALA A 247 16.93 -14.85 -27.03
C ALA A 247 16.60 -14.64 -25.56
N VAL A 248 15.79 -15.54 -25.01
CA VAL A 248 15.50 -15.58 -23.57
C VAL A 248 15.73 -16.99 -23.07
N HIS A 249 16.37 -17.10 -21.90
CA HIS A 249 16.40 -18.32 -21.11
C HIS A 249 15.86 -18.01 -19.73
N VAL A 250 14.87 -18.81 -19.30
CA VAL A 250 14.22 -18.68 -18.00
C VAL A 250 14.39 -19.98 -17.25
N TYR A 251 14.90 -19.88 -16.03
CA TYR A 251 15.19 -21.02 -15.18
C TYR A 251 14.65 -20.78 -13.78
N THR A 252 13.74 -21.66 -13.33
CA THR A 252 13.05 -21.53 -12.04
C THR A 252 13.90 -21.91 -10.84
N GLY A 253 15.09 -22.47 -11.03
CA GLY A 253 15.77 -23.18 -9.95
C GLY A 253 15.28 -24.61 -9.78
N LYS A 254 16.05 -25.40 -9.03
CA LYS A 254 15.75 -26.81 -8.71
C LYS A 254 15.35 -27.02 -7.25
N ASP A 255 15.99 -26.28 -6.35
CA ASP A 255 15.81 -26.30 -4.90
C ASP A 255 16.31 -24.97 -4.32
N LYS A 256 16.16 -24.78 -3.00
CA LYS A 256 16.51 -23.53 -2.30
C LYS A 256 17.97 -23.06 -2.48
N ASP A 257 18.88 -23.92 -2.93
CA ASP A 257 20.30 -23.59 -3.11
C ASP A 257 20.65 -23.30 -4.59
N ASP A 258 19.71 -23.49 -5.52
CA ASP A 258 19.83 -23.22 -6.96
C ASP A 258 18.84 -22.12 -7.41
N GLU A 259 19.24 -20.88 -7.19
CA GLU A 259 18.50 -19.64 -7.45
C GLU A 259 18.03 -19.46 -8.91
N PRO A 260 16.98 -18.64 -9.14
CA PRO A 260 16.40 -18.48 -10.46
C PRO A 260 17.34 -17.72 -11.38
N LYS A 261 17.22 -17.98 -12.68
CA LYS A 261 18.04 -17.31 -13.69
C LYS A 261 17.18 -16.79 -14.83
N ILE A 262 17.44 -15.56 -15.25
CA ILE A 262 16.87 -14.96 -16.46
C ILE A 262 18.02 -14.43 -17.30
N CYS A 263 18.17 -14.99 -18.50
CA CYS A 263 19.04 -14.46 -19.55
C CYS A 263 18.23 -13.72 -20.59
N VAL A 264 18.69 -12.53 -20.96
CA VAL A 264 18.13 -11.72 -22.06
C VAL A 264 19.24 -11.37 -23.02
N ASP A 265 19.04 -11.72 -24.29
CA ASP A 265 19.94 -11.46 -25.43
C ASP A 265 21.41 -11.79 -25.14
N GLY A 266 21.60 -12.96 -24.53
CA GLY A 266 22.89 -13.55 -24.22
C GLY A 266 23.55 -13.08 -22.92
N LYS A 267 22.82 -12.37 -22.06
CA LYS A 267 23.32 -11.88 -20.77
C LYS A 267 22.40 -12.30 -19.64
N TYR A 268 22.94 -12.93 -18.60
CA TYR A 268 22.18 -13.15 -17.37
C TYR A 268 21.96 -11.82 -16.64
N VAL A 269 20.70 -11.46 -16.48
CA VAL A 269 20.25 -10.24 -15.79
C VAL A 269 19.51 -10.56 -14.50
N MET A 270 19.17 -11.82 -14.25
CA MET A 270 18.89 -12.33 -12.91
C MET A 270 19.60 -13.66 -12.75
N ALA A 271 20.28 -13.82 -11.61
CA ALA A 271 21.00 -15.02 -11.20
C ALA A 271 21.47 -14.81 -9.75
N LYS A 272 22.10 -15.84 -9.17
CA LYS A 272 22.68 -15.72 -7.84
C LYS A 272 23.63 -14.54 -7.68
N GLY A 273 23.27 -13.64 -6.75
CA GLY A 273 23.99 -12.39 -6.50
C GLY A 273 23.87 -11.32 -7.60
N ILE A 274 22.91 -11.46 -8.52
CA ILE A 274 22.65 -10.52 -9.61
C ILE A 274 21.20 -10.01 -9.50
N ASN A 275 21.05 -8.70 -9.30
CA ASN A 275 19.77 -7.98 -9.19
C ASN A 275 18.79 -8.67 -8.21
N ASP A 276 19.32 -9.11 -7.06
CA ASP A 276 18.58 -9.70 -5.95
C ASP A 276 17.67 -10.87 -6.32
N ALA A 277 18.07 -11.69 -7.31
CA ALA A 277 17.32 -12.89 -7.66
C ALA A 277 17.17 -13.81 -6.42
N GLY A 278 15.93 -14.18 -6.10
CA GLY A 278 15.63 -14.87 -4.85
C GLY A 278 14.24 -15.48 -4.78
N ARG A 279 13.79 -15.90 -3.59
CA ARG A 279 12.48 -16.55 -3.40
C ARG A 279 11.32 -15.64 -3.80
N GLY A 280 10.29 -16.20 -4.41
CA GLY A 280 9.10 -15.46 -4.82
C GLY A 280 9.12 -15.17 -6.32
N ILE A 281 8.66 -13.99 -6.70
CA ILE A 281 8.51 -13.57 -8.11
C ILE A 281 9.70 -12.70 -8.52
N ASN A 282 10.37 -13.09 -9.59
CA ASN A 282 11.54 -12.41 -10.14
C ASN A 282 11.20 -11.95 -11.56
N ILE A 283 11.35 -10.65 -11.84
CA ILE A 283 10.85 -10.01 -13.05
C ILE A 283 11.95 -9.21 -13.75
N VAL A 284 12.06 -9.38 -15.06
CA VAL A 284 12.87 -8.57 -15.97
C VAL A 284 11.95 -7.92 -16.99
N VAL A 285 12.12 -6.61 -17.19
CA VAL A 285 11.36 -5.82 -18.16
C VAL A 285 12.29 -5.41 -19.29
N VAL A 286 11.87 -5.70 -20.51
CA VAL A 286 12.62 -5.44 -21.74
C VAL A 286 11.84 -4.46 -22.60
N SER A 287 12.49 -3.42 -23.10
CA SER A 287 11.89 -2.48 -24.05
C SER A 287 11.73 -3.13 -25.42
N ASN A 288 10.92 -2.52 -26.29
CA ASN A 288 10.86 -2.92 -27.71
C ASN A 288 12.21 -2.80 -28.45
N GLY A 289 13.18 -2.05 -27.90
CA GLY A 289 14.55 -1.97 -28.39
C GLY A 289 15.44 -3.14 -27.97
N LYS A 290 14.89 -4.17 -27.29
CA LYS A 290 15.61 -5.32 -26.69
C LYS A 290 16.51 -4.94 -25.50
N GLU A 291 16.36 -3.72 -24.99
CA GLU A 291 17.12 -3.26 -23.83
C GLU A 291 16.42 -3.69 -22.56
N VAL A 292 17.16 -4.28 -21.61
CA VAL A 292 16.63 -4.52 -20.28
C VAL A 292 16.55 -3.17 -19.58
N ILE A 293 15.33 -2.74 -19.25
CA ILE A 293 15.05 -1.41 -18.69
C ILE A 293 14.70 -1.47 -17.20
N ARG A 294 14.37 -2.66 -16.67
CA ARG A 294 14.01 -2.81 -15.27
C ARG A 294 14.14 -4.25 -14.79
N THR A 295 14.44 -4.41 -13.51
CA THR A 295 14.41 -5.69 -12.79
C THR A 295 13.63 -5.53 -11.48
N GLY A 296 13.03 -6.60 -10.97
CA GLY A 296 12.36 -6.59 -9.66
C GLY A 296 12.23 -7.98 -9.06
N HIS A 297 12.60 -8.12 -7.79
CA HIS A 297 12.39 -9.31 -6.97
C HIS A 297 11.35 -9.03 -5.90
N PHE A 298 10.40 -9.94 -5.73
CA PHE A 298 9.27 -9.82 -4.82
C PHE A 298 9.09 -11.13 -4.07
N ASP A 299 9.49 -11.15 -2.80
CA ASP A 299 9.24 -12.29 -1.91
C ASP A 299 7.78 -12.28 -1.43
N THR A 300 6.88 -12.68 -2.33
CA THR A 300 5.42 -12.73 -2.10
C THR A 300 4.99 -13.83 -1.11
N TRP A 301 5.95 -14.57 -0.54
CA TRP A 301 5.72 -15.48 0.57
C TRP A 301 5.94 -14.78 1.92
N GLN A 302 6.98 -13.95 2.04
CA GLN A 302 7.28 -13.19 3.26
C GLN A 302 6.54 -11.85 3.32
N GLU A 303 6.31 -11.22 2.17
CA GLU A 303 5.73 -9.90 2.04
C GLU A 303 4.41 -9.94 1.24
N ASP A 304 3.57 -8.93 1.42
CA ASP A 304 2.38 -8.76 0.60
C ASP A 304 2.72 -8.30 -0.84
N SER A 305 1.75 -8.46 -1.75
CA SER A 305 1.91 -8.15 -3.17
C SER A 305 1.96 -6.66 -3.50
N THR A 306 1.84 -5.74 -2.53
CA THR A 306 1.75 -4.29 -2.82
C THR A 306 2.92 -3.81 -3.67
N ASN A 307 4.15 -4.20 -3.34
CA ASN A 307 5.35 -3.80 -4.08
C ASN A 307 5.36 -4.34 -5.51
N LEU A 308 4.89 -5.58 -5.72
CA LEU A 308 4.74 -6.19 -7.04
C LEU A 308 3.67 -5.45 -7.86
N GLU A 309 2.52 -5.17 -7.27
CA GLU A 309 1.43 -4.45 -7.94
C GLU A 309 1.88 -3.05 -8.39
N ILE A 310 2.56 -2.31 -7.52
CA ILE A 310 3.15 -1.01 -7.86
C ILE A 310 4.20 -1.15 -8.96
N PHE A 311 5.02 -2.21 -8.90
CA PHE A 311 6.01 -2.44 -9.95
C PHE A 311 5.35 -2.53 -11.32
N LEU A 312 4.29 -3.34 -11.41
CA LEU A 312 3.51 -3.60 -12.63
C LEU A 312 2.74 -2.36 -13.11
N GLU A 313 2.12 -1.60 -12.21
CA GLU A 313 1.42 -0.35 -12.57
C GLU A 313 2.34 0.75 -13.11
N ASN A 314 3.62 0.72 -12.73
CA ASN A 314 4.62 1.69 -13.17
C ASN A 314 5.34 1.26 -14.46
N LEU A 315 4.86 0.24 -15.16
CA LEU A 315 5.44 -0.18 -16.43
C LEU A 315 4.94 0.74 -17.55
N GLU A 316 5.83 1.06 -18.48
CA GLU A 316 5.46 1.77 -19.70
C GLU A 316 4.65 0.84 -20.62
N ASP A 317 3.84 1.43 -21.50
CA ASP A 317 3.21 0.68 -22.58
C ASP A 317 4.28 0.06 -23.50
N ASN A 318 3.94 -1.03 -24.19
CA ASN A 318 4.82 -1.68 -25.18
C ASN A 318 6.17 -2.18 -24.61
N VAL A 319 6.13 -2.78 -23.42
CA VAL A 319 7.26 -3.51 -22.84
C VAL A 319 7.00 -5.01 -22.82
N ILE A 320 8.07 -5.80 -22.76
CA ILE A 320 8.00 -7.26 -22.57
C ILE A 320 8.39 -7.57 -21.14
N LEU A 321 7.53 -8.31 -20.45
CA LEU A 321 7.76 -8.77 -19.09
C LEU A 321 8.15 -10.25 -19.11
N ILE A 322 9.30 -10.57 -18.52
CA ILE A 322 9.79 -11.94 -18.33
C ILE A 322 9.79 -12.18 -16.82
N ALA A 323 8.99 -13.13 -16.37
CA ALA A 323 8.88 -13.48 -14.96
C ALA A 323 9.23 -14.95 -14.70
N VAL A 324 9.81 -15.19 -13.54
CA VAL A 324 10.07 -16.54 -13.03
C VAL A 324 9.80 -16.61 -11.53
N THR A 325 9.21 -17.72 -11.09
CA THR A 325 9.02 -18.03 -9.68
C THR A 325 10.18 -18.88 -9.16
N PHE A 326 10.57 -18.67 -7.91
CA PHE A 326 11.54 -19.53 -7.22
C PHE A 326 11.08 -19.85 -5.81
N ASP A 327 11.23 -21.11 -5.41
CA ASP A 327 10.73 -21.66 -4.14
C ASP A 327 9.21 -21.37 -4.02
N GLU A 328 8.72 -20.75 -2.95
CA GLU A 328 7.33 -20.32 -2.84
C GLU A 328 7.08 -18.89 -3.38
N ALA A 329 6.17 -18.77 -4.35
CA ALA A 329 5.71 -17.48 -4.91
C ALA A 329 4.28 -17.09 -4.50
N SER A 330 3.65 -17.87 -3.63
CA SER A 330 2.31 -17.60 -3.10
C SER A 330 2.15 -18.20 -1.71
N THR A 331 1.36 -17.55 -0.87
CA THR A 331 0.90 -18.06 0.44
C THR A 331 -0.42 -18.80 0.35
#